data_AF-A0A958Z6I2-F1
#
_entry.id   AF-A0A958Z6I2-F1
#
_cell.length_a   1.000
_cell.length_b   1.000
_cell.length_c   1.000
_cell.angle_alpha   90.00
_cell.angle_beta   90.00
_cell.angle_gamma   90.00
#
_symmetry.space_group_name_H-M   'P 1'
#
loop_
_entity.id
_entity.type
_entity.pdbx_description
1 polymer ?
#
loop_
_entity_poly.entity_id
_entity_poly.type
_entity_poly.pdbx_seq_one_letter_code
_entity_poly.pdbx_strand_id
1 'polypeptide(L)'
;MGFFIDVILPIPLEKTFTYKISPTEANFLKPGMRVAVPFGKSKIYTALVLKIHTSEPQVYEAKDIHQILDEVAVVTHAQLELWQWIASYYLCTLGDVMRAALPSAFILESETIVQKNNRIEIKDSELEDDEFLVYEALHHQSSLTIHEIASIIERKNALPVIKRLLDKQLITVQEELYEKYTPKLVRYVKLHVEYTGEEALQKLLDELDRAPKQKEVILTLFSISASTKKPVKVSYLSEKSQASSAIIKALIDKGILEEYYIQQDRVDYGGLAKTRDKSLNTHQEQALNNINDAFEKEQVALLHGVTSSGKTEVYVKLIEDALAKGKQVLYLLPEIALTTQLVNRLQGYFGEQVSVYHSRYSVNERVEVWYNMLNQSTKAQIILGARSSVFLPFHDLGLIIVD
;
A
#
# COMPACT_ATOMS: atom_id res chain seq x y z
N MET A 1 24.51 -13.14 24.97
CA MET A 1 25.04 -12.11 24.04
C MET A 1 23.90 -11.16 23.74
N GLY A 2 24.11 -9.85 23.84
CA GLY A 2 23.07 -8.88 23.45
C GLY A 2 22.93 -8.84 21.93
N PHE A 3 21.70 -8.67 21.43
CA PHE A 3 21.43 -8.41 20.02
C PHE A 3 20.91 -6.98 19.88
N PHE A 4 21.29 -6.34 18.78
CA PHE A 4 21.00 -4.96 18.51
C PHE A 4 20.68 -4.76 17.03
N ILE A 5 19.93 -3.70 16.75
CA ILE A 5 19.66 -3.23 15.39
C ILE A 5 20.06 -1.78 15.26
N ASP A 6 20.65 -1.44 14.12
CA ASP A 6 20.76 -0.06 13.67
C ASP A 6 19.56 0.25 12.78
N VAL A 7 18.87 1.34 13.07
CA VAL A 7 17.66 1.74 12.34
C VAL A 7 17.80 3.13 11.74
N ILE A 8 17.14 3.33 10.60
CA ILE A 8 16.89 4.63 9.98
C ILE A 8 15.58 5.15 10.54
N LEU A 9 15.62 6.32 11.16
CA LEU A 9 14.43 7.05 11.58
C LEU A 9 14.05 8.09 10.52
N PRO A 10 12.74 8.35 10.30
CA PRO A 10 12.26 9.38 9.37
C PRO A 10 12.41 10.78 9.99
N ILE A 11 13.62 11.12 10.42
CA ILE A 11 14.02 12.40 11.04
C ILE A 11 15.34 12.89 10.42
N PRO A 12 15.58 14.21 10.33
CA PRO A 12 16.75 14.76 9.66
C PRO A 12 17.99 14.69 10.57
N LEU A 13 18.41 13.48 10.94
CA LEU A 13 19.59 13.22 11.77
C LEU A 13 20.56 12.32 11.00
N GLU A 14 21.85 12.69 11.01
CA GLU A 14 22.88 12.03 10.20
C GLU A 14 23.17 10.58 10.61
N LYS A 15 22.96 10.25 11.89
CA LYS A 15 23.32 8.95 12.46
C LYS A 15 22.12 8.01 12.50
N THR A 16 22.38 6.72 12.30
CA THR A 16 21.46 5.66 12.70
C THR A 16 21.38 5.56 14.21
N PHE A 17 20.30 4.95 14.68
CA PHE A 17 20.06 4.73 16.10
C PHE A 17 20.04 3.23 16.39
N THR A 18 20.65 2.85 17.51
CA THR A 18 20.81 1.46 17.92
C THR A 18 19.79 1.12 18.99
N TYR A 19 19.02 0.06 18.75
CA TYR A 19 18.05 -0.47 19.71
C TYR A 19 18.41 -1.90 20.06
N LYS A 20 18.08 -2.29 21.30
CA LYS A 20 18.24 -3.65 21.78
C LYS A 20 17.06 -4.51 21.33
N ILE A 21 17.36 -5.76 21.01
CA ILE A 21 16.36 -6.76 20.63
C ILE A 21 16.66 -8.10 21.30
N SER A 22 15.63 -8.92 21.44
CA SER A 22 15.74 -10.30 21.90
C SER A 22 16.37 -11.20 20.82
N PRO A 23 16.93 -12.37 21.21
CA PRO A 23 17.43 -13.35 20.24
C PRO A 23 16.38 -13.84 19.25
N THR A 24 15.12 -13.94 19.68
CA THR A 24 13.98 -14.33 18.83
C THR A 24 13.69 -13.28 17.76
N GLU A 25 13.69 -12.00 18.13
CA GLU A 25 13.53 -10.90 17.18
C GLU A 25 14.72 -10.81 16.22
N ALA A 26 15.94 -11.06 16.71
CA ALA A 26 17.14 -11.04 15.86
C ALA A 26 17.12 -12.13 14.77
N ASN A 27 16.50 -13.27 15.04
CA ASN A 27 16.33 -14.34 14.06
C ASN A 27 15.22 -14.06 13.04
N PHE A 28 14.23 -13.26 13.42
CA PHE A 28 13.08 -12.93 12.57
C PHE A 28 13.34 -11.70 11.68
N LEU A 29 13.92 -10.65 12.27
CA LEU A 29 14.17 -9.39 11.59
C LEU A 29 15.13 -9.54 10.41
N LYS A 30 14.89 -8.73 9.39
CA LYS A 30 15.77 -8.56 8.23
C LYS A 30 15.95 -7.06 7.97
N PRO A 31 17.10 -6.64 7.40
CA PRO A 31 17.23 -5.30 6.84
C PRO A 31 16.08 -4.98 5.88
N GLY A 32 15.55 -3.76 5.97
CA GLY A 32 14.40 -3.29 5.20
C GLY A 32 13.03 -3.60 5.82
N MET A 33 12.97 -4.23 6.99
CA MET A 33 11.74 -4.35 7.79
C MET A 33 11.54 -3.11 8.66
N ARG A 34 10.27 -2.77 8.92
CA ARG A 34 9.87 -1.67 9.79
C ARG A 34 9.68 -2.15 11.21
N VAL A 35 10.10 -1.32 12.15
CA VAL A 35 9.94 -1.51 13.59
C VAL A 35 9.42 -0.21 14.22
N ALA A 36 8.56 -0.33 15.21
CA ALA A 36 8.15 0.78 16.05
C ALA A 36 9.19 0.95 17.16
N VAL A 37 9.79 2.14 17.26
CA VAL A 37 10.85 2.42 18.25
C VAL A 37 10.58 3.70 19.04
N PRO A 38 10.89 3.72 20.34
CA PRO A 38 10.74 4.92 21.17
C PRO A 38 11.88 5.91 20.90
N PHE A 39 11.54 7.16 20.56
CA PHE A 39 12.51 8.23 20.36
C PHE A 39 12.22 9.44 21.25
N GLY A 40 13.22 9.85 22.04
CA GLY A 40 13.04 10.89 23.05
C GLY A 40 12.27 10.39 24.28
N LYS A 41 11.39 11.25 24.83
CA LYS A 41 10.66 10.98 26.09
C LYS A 41 9.40 10.12 25.88
N SER A 42 8.62 10.40 24.85
CA SER A 42 7.30 9.79 24.67
C SER A 42 6.97 9.34 23.25
N LYS A 43 7.66 9.83 22.22
CA LYS A 43 7.28 9.57 20.83
C LYS A 43 7.67 8.17 20.38
N ILE A 44 6.81 7.57 19.57
CA ILE A 44 7.10 6.33 18.86
C ILE A 44 7.15 6.63 17.37
N TYR A 45 8.21 6.17 16.71
CA TYR A 45 8.40 6.32 15.28
C TYR A 45 8.47 4.95 14.62
N THR A 46 7.92 4.84 13.42
CA THR A 46 8.35 3.78 12.50
C THR A 46 9.79 4.05 12.08
N ALA A 47 10.67 3.10 12.37
CA ALA A 47 12.03 3.08 11.87
C ALA A 47 12.23 1.88 10.92
N LEU A 48 13.21 1.99 10.03
CA LEU A 48 13.58 0.91 9.11
C LEU A 48 14.86 0.24 9.60
N VAL A 49 14.86 -1.08 9.75
CA VAL A 49 16.05 -1.86 10.12
C VAL A 49 17.08 -1.76 9.00
N LEU A 50 18.27 -1.25 9.32
CA LEU A 50 19.39 -1.20 8.38
C LEU A 50 20.34 -2.38 8.58
N LYS A 51 20.62 -2.74 9.84
CA LYS A 51 21.59 -3.77 10.19
C LYS A 51 21.22 -4.43 11.51
N ILE A 52 21.54 -5.72 11.64
CA ILE A 52 21.44 -6.50 12.87
C ILE A 52 22.87 -6.87 13.32
N HIS A 53 23.20 -6.72 14.59
CA HIS A 53 24.54 -6.98 15.13
C HIS A 53 24.51 -7.32 16.63
N THR A 54 25.69 -7.63 17.20
CA THR A 54 25.88 -7.95 18.63
C THR A 54 26.71 -6.91 19.38
N SER A 55 27.16 -5.86 18.70
CA SER A 55 27.93 -4.76 19.29
C SER A 55 27.04 -3.79 20.06
N GLU A 56 27.27 -3.62 21.36
CA GLU A 56 26.53 -2.66 22.19
C GLU A 56 27.01 -1.21 21.94
N PRO A 57 26.10 -0.22 21.91
CA PRO A 57 26.51 1.18 21.77
C PRO A 57 27.29 1.67 22.99
N GLN A 58 28.37 2.42 22.75
CA GLN A 58 29.23 2.94 23.83
C GLN A 58 28.75 4.26 24.43
N VAL A 59 27.94 5.02 23.69
CA VAL A 59 27.62 6.42 23.99
C VAL A 59 26.31 6.56 24.77
N TYR A 60 25.44 5.54 24.72
CA TYR A 60 24.14 5.53 25.39
C TYR A 60 23.67 4.10 25.63
N GLU A 61 22.74 3.94 26.56
CA GLU A 61 22.04 2.67 26.79
C GLU A 61 20.96 2.47 25.73
N ALA A 62 21.05 1.37 24.98
CA ALA A 62 20.07 1.05 23.95
C ALA A 62 18.72 0.68 24.58
N LYS A 63 17.67 1.40 24.19
CA LYS A 63 16.27 1.04 24.52
C LYS A 63 15.84 -0.18 23.71
N ASP A 64 14.84 -0.91 24.21
CA ASP A 64 14.18 -1.96 23.44
C ASP A 64 13.27 -1.38 22.35
N ILE A 65 13.02 -2.16 21.30
CA ILE A 65 11.98 -1.84 20.33
C ILE A 65 10.58 -2.03 20.94
N HIS A 66 9.58 -1.34 20.40
CA HIS A 66 8.19 -1.52 20.85
C HIS A 66 7.54 -2.73 20.15
N GLN A 67 7.66 -2.80 18.82
CA GLN A 67 7.02 -3.83 18.01
C GLN A 67 7.69 -3.95 16.63
N ILE A 68 7.64 -5.15 16.05
CA ILE A 68 7.95 -5.39 14.63
C ILE A 68 6.68 -5.20 13.80
N LEU A 69 6.72 -4.34 12.78
CA LEU A 69 5.54 -3.91 12.02
C LEU A 69 5.29 -4.71 10.74
N ASP A 70 6.28 -5.48 10.29
CA ASP A 70 6.21 -6.21 9.03
C ASP A 70 6.44 -7.72 9.24
N GLU A 71 5.84 -8.53 8.36
CA GLU A 71 6.16 -9.96 8.23
C GLU A 71 7.38 -10.19 7.32
N VAL A 72 7.61 -9.30 6.35
CA VAL A 72 8.69 -9.36 5.36
C VAL A 72 9.30 -7.98 5.12
N ALA A 73 10.51 -7.91 4.59
CA ALA A 73 11.15 -6.62 4.27
C ALA A 73 10.34 -5.85 3.22
N VAL A 74 9.97 -4.61 3.55
CA VAL A 74 9.24 -3.71 2.65
C VAL A 74 10.17 -2.83 1.82
N VAL A 75 11.47 -2.81 2.15
CA VAL A 75 12.52 -2.16 1.38
C VAL A 75 13.58 -3.19 1.03
N THR A 76 13.99 -3.24 -0.24
CA THR A 76 14.99 -4.19 -0.72
C THR A 76 16.40 -3.71 -0.39
N HIS A 77 17.36 -4.64 -0.46
CA HIS A 77 18.77 -4.29 -0.26
C HIS A 77 19.27 -3.27 -1.29
N ALA A 78 18.91 -3.42 -2.57
CA ALA A 78 19.26 -2.50 -3.64
C ALA A 78 18.71 -1.08 -3.39
N GLN A 79 17.51 -0.96 -2.84
CA GLN A 79 16.98 0.35 -2.42
C GLN A 79 17.81 0.95 -1.29
N LEU A 80 18.20 0.17 -0.28
CA LEU A 80 19.05 0.67 0.81
C LEU A 80 20.40 1.16 0.30
N GLU A 81 21.03 0.46 -0.64
CA GLU A 81 22.27 0.90 -1.30
C GLU A 81 22.06 2.20 -2.09
N LEU A 82 20.99 2.29 -2.88
CA LEU A 82 20.61 3.52 -3.59
C LEU A 82 20.40 4.67 -2.61
N TRP A 83 19.72 4.44 -1.49
CA TRP A 83 19.44 5.49 -0.51
C TRP A 83 20.71 5.98 0.18
N GLN A 84 21.66 5.09 0.47
CA GLN A 84 22.99 5.45 0.96
C GLN A 84 23.76 6.29 -0.04
N TRP A 85 23.74 5.91 -1.32
CA TRP A 85 24.34 6.70 -2.38
C TRP A 85 23.69 8.09 -2.50
N ILE A 86 22.36 8.18 -2.49
CA ILE A 86 21.62 9.45 -2.53
C ILE A 86 21.99 10.34 -1.34
N ALA A 87 21.95 9.80 -0.12
CA ALA A 87 22.27 10.52 1.10
C ALA A 87 23.71 11.08 1.04
N SER A 88 24.66 10.24 0.62
CA SER A 88 26.07 10.64 0.49
C SER A 88 26.29 11.67 -0.62
N TYR A 89 25.67 11.50 -1.78
CA TYR A 89 25.89 12.36 -2.95
C TYR A 89 25.22 13.72 -2.81
N TYR A 90 24.00 13.75 -2.27
CA TYR A 90 23.21 14.98 -2.10
C TYR A 90 23.37 15.63 -0.71
N LEU A 91 24.26 15.11 0.13
CA LEU A 91 24.55 15.62 1.47
C LEU A 91 23.28 15.76 2.33
N CYS A 92 22.43 14.75 2.31
CA CYS A 92 21.23 14.66 3.13
C CYS A 92 21.25 13.41 4.01
N THR A 93 20.29 13.29 4.93
CA THR A 93 20.27 12.16 5.86
C THR A 93 19.50 10.98 5.27
N LEU A 94 19.80 9.76 5.73
CA LEU A 94 19.01 8.58 5.35
C LEU A 94 17.54 8.71 5.75
N GLY A 95 17.25 9.44 6.84
CA GLY A 95 15.88 9.75 7.25
C GLY A 95 15.13 10.66 6.26
N ASP A 96 15.82 11.60 5.61
CA ASP A 96 15.26 12.42 4.53
C ASP A 96 14.95 11.56 3.30
N VAL A 97 15.88 10.69 2.91
CA VAL A 97 15.67 9.79 1.77
C VAL A 97 14.53 8.81 2.05
N MET A 98 14.47 8.21 3.24
CA MET A 98 13.37 7.32 3.65
C MET A 98 12.01 8.01 3.54
N ARG A 99 11.90 9.28 3.98
CA ARG A 99 10.65 10.06 3.89
C ARG A 99 10.25 10.38 2.45
N ALA A 100 11.22 10.64 1.59
CA ALA A 100 10.97 10.90 0.17
C ALA A 100 10.60 9.63 -0.60
N ALA A 101 11.19 8.49 -0.21
CA ALA A 101 11.07 7.22 -0.90
C ALA A 101 9.81 6.44 -0.54
N LEU A 102 9.51 6.30 0.76
CA LEU A 102 8.41 5.45 1.21
C LEU A 102 7.04 6.11 1.02
N PRO A 103 5.99 5.33 0.70
CA PRO A 103 4.62 5.78 0.84
C PRO A 103 4.36 6.27 2.26
N SER A 104 3.64 7.38 2.41
CA SER A 104 3.38 7.99 3.74
C SER A 104 2.61 7.06 4.69
N ALA A 105 1.85 6.09 4.17
CA ALA A 105 1.22 5.09 5.02
C ALA A 105 2.20 4.10 5.65
N PHE A 106 3.43 4.01 5.16
CA PHE A 106 4.47 3.20 5.80
C PHE A 106 5.21 3.91 6.91
N ILE A 107 5.13 5.24 6.95
CA ILE A 107 5.78 6.10 7.96
C ILE A 107 4.74 6.40 9.03
N LEU A 108 4.51 5.42 9.91
CA LEU A 108 3.64 5.64 11.05
C LEU A 108 4.40 6.48 12.07
N GLU A 109 3.75 7.53 12.53
CA GLU A 109 4.20 8.33 13.66
C GLU A 109 3.11 8.21 14.70
N SER A 110 3.51 8.11 15.98
CA SER A 110 2.52 8.08 17.04
C SER A 110 1.70 9.37 17.00
N GLU A 111 0.39 9.20 17.11
CA GLU A 111 -0.51 10.31 17.35
C GLU A 111 -0.79 10.39 18.83
N THR A 112 -0.81 11.62 19.34
CA THR A 112 -1.18 11.89 20.71
C THR A 112 -2.68 11.63 20.88
N ILE A 113 -3.00 10.62 21.68
CA ILE A 113 -4.36 10.27 22.06
C ILE A 113 -4.63 10.72 23.50
N VAL A 114 -5.88 11.08 23.74
CA VAL A 114 -6.40 11.46 25.04
C VAL A 114 -7.37 10.38 25.48
N GLN A 115 -7.19 9.88 26.70
CA GLN A 115 -8.04 8.88 27.32
C GLN A 115 -8.61 9.41 28.62
N LYS A 116 -9.84 8.99 28.97
CA LYS A 116 -10.41 9.29 30.28
C LYS A 116 -9.59 8.64 31.39
N ASN A 117 -9.28 9.39 32.43
CA ASN A 117 -8.75 8.83 33.66
C ASN A 117 -9.91 8.31 34.52
N ASN A 118 -10.14 7.00 34.49
CA ASN A 118 -11.24 6.37 35.24
C ASN A 118 -11.06 6.36 36.77
N ARG A 119 -9.95 6.89 37.30
CA ARG A 119 -9.68 6.94 38.73
C ARG A 119 -10.30 8.16 39.42
N ILE A 120 -10.76 9.14 38.65
CA ILE A 120 -11.28 10.41 39.15
C ILE A 120 -12.66 10.63 38.55
N GLU A 121 -13.65 10.85 39.41
CA GLU A 121 -14.97 11.29 39.02
C GLU A 121 -15.13 12.76 39.39
N ILE A 122 -15.68 13.53 38.45
CA ILE A 122 -15.97 14.95 38.63
C ILE A 122 -17.43 15.19 38.26
N LYS A 123 -18.05 16.19 38.88
CA LYS A 123 -19.40 16.63 38.48
C LYS A 123 -19.31 17.50 37.25
N ASP A 124 -20.27 17.35 36.35
CA ASP A 124 -20.38 18.11 35.11
C ASP A 124 -20.34 19.64 35.36
N SER A 125 -20.88 20.10 36.49
CA SER A 125 -20.88 21.51 36.90
C SER A 125 -19.49 22.11 37.18
N GLU A 126 -18.44 21.28 37.30
CA GLU A 126 -17.07 21.71 37.55
C GLU A 126 -16.22 21.77 36.26
N LEU A 127 -16.82 21.47 35.12
CA LEU A 127 -16.21 21.55 33.79
C LEU A 127 -16.68 22.82 33.08
N GLU A 128 -15.77 23.45 32.33
CA GLU A 128 -16.17 24.43 31.32
C GLU A 128 -16.90 23.73 30.16
N ASP A 129 -17.71 24.46 29.38
CA ASP A 129 -18.51 23.87 28.28
C ASP A 129 -17.66 23.05 27.29
N ASP A 130 -16.47 23.54 26.93
CA ASP A 130 -15.56 22.84 26.02
C ASP A 130 -14.87 21.63 26.66
N GLU A 131 -14.62 21.67 27.97
CA GLU A 131 -14.11 20.55 28.75
C GLU A 131 -15.16 19.45 28.88
N PHE A 132 -16.42 19.84 29.11
CA PHE A 132 -17.55 18.93 29.21
C PHE A 132 -17.74 18.15 27.89
N LEU A 133 -17.75 18.83 26.74
CA LEU A 133 -17.87 18.17 25.43
C LEU A 133 -16.82 17.08 25.21
N VAL A 134 -15.56 17.37 25.58
CA VAL A 134 -14.47 16.40 25.43
C VAL A 134 -14.59 15.26 26.43
N TYR A 135 -14.92 15.57 27.68
CA TYR A 135 -15.06 14.57 28.75
C TYR A 135 -16.27 13.64 28.55
N GLU A 136 -17.37 14.15 28.00
CA GLU A 136 -18.55 13.39 27.59
C GLU A 136 -18.22 12.50 26.39
N ALA A 137 -17.53 13.02 25.37
CA ALA A 137 -17.09 12.20 24.24
C ALA A 137 -16.21 11.02 24.67
N LEU A 138 -15.31 11.23 25.64
CA LEU A 138 -14.46 10.19 26.23
C LEU A 138 -15.20 9.18 27.13
N HIS A 139 -16.49 9.40 27.46
CA HIS A 139 -17.33 8.36 28.06
C HIS A 139 -17.86 7.37 27.01
N HIS A 140 -18.07 7.84 25.78
CA HIS A 140 -18.61 7.02 24.69
C HIS A 140 -17.52 6.39 23.82
N GLN A 141 -16.35 7.01 23.76
CA GLN A 141 -15.19 6.53 23.02
C GLN A 141 -14.02 6.31 23.98
N SER A 142 -13.31 5.19 23.82
CA SER A 142 -12.18 4.82 24.69
C SER A 142 -11.02 5.82 24.66
N SER A 143 -10.85 6.52 23.54
CA SER A 143 -9.79 7.49 23.29
C SER A 143 -10.21 8.47 22.20
N LEU A 144 -9.58 9.65 22.17
CA LEU A 144 -9.72 10.66 21.13
C LEU A 144 -8.37 11.20 20.69
N THR A 145 -8.19 11.48 19.41
CA THR A 145 -7.04 12.23 18.88
C THR A 145 -7.20 13.73 19.14
N ILE A 146 -6.10 14.49 19.10
CA ILE A 146 -6.14 15.96 19.21
C ILE A 146 -7.03 16.57 18.10
N HIS A 147 -7.04 15.99 16.89
CA HIS A 147 -7.86 16.47 15.78
C HIS A 147 -9.36 16.25 16.00
N GLU A 148 -9.75 15.09 16.54
CA GLU A 148 -11.15 14.81 16.91
C GLU A 148 -11.59 15.75 18.02
N ILE A 149 -10.76 15.98 19.03
CA ILE A 149 -11.05 16.95 20.10
C ILE A 149 -11.26 18.34 19.51
N ALA A 150 -10.37 18.80 18.62
CA ALA A 150 -10.48 20.09 17.94
C ALA A 150 -11.80 20.20 17.13
N SER A 151 -12.24 19.10 16.55
CA SER A 151 -13.49 19.01 15.79
C SER A 151 -14.72 19.02 16.71
N ILE A 152 -14.67 18.31 17.85
CA ILE A 152 -15.74 18.24 18.86
C ILE A 152 -15.99 19.61 19.49
N ILE A 153 -14.93 20.34 19.84
CA ILE A 153 -15.05 21.68 20.44
C ILE A 153 -15.22 22.80 19.39
N GLU A 154 -15.22 22.46 18.10
CA GLU A 154 -15.27 23.38 16.97
C GLU A 154 -14.20 24.50 17.01
N ARG A 155 -12.98 24.19 17.49
CA ARG A 155 -11.86 25.15 17.57
C ARG A 155 -10.59 24.58 16.99
N LYS A 156 -9.81 25.44 16.32
CA LYS A 156 -8.52 25.06 15.72
C LYS A 156 -7.46 24.60 16.73
N ASN A 157 -7.53 25.05 17.99
CA ASN A 157 -6.53 24.73 19.00
C ASN A 157 -7.18 24.06 20.23
N ALA A 158 -7.06 22.74 20.30
CA ALA A 158 -7.54 21.93 21.41
C ALA A 158 -6.61 21.89 22.63
N LEU A 159 -5.35 22.32 22.49
CA LEU A 159 -4.33 22.17 23.53
C LEU A 159 -4.66 22.85 24.87
N PRO A 160 -5.28 24.05 24.91
CA PRO A 160 -5.66 24.67 26.19
C PRO A 160 -6.68 23.83 26.97
N VAL A 161 -7.69 23.28 26.28
CA VAL A 161 -8.73 22.43 26.90
C VAL A 161 -8.11 21.14 27.43
N ILE A 162 -7.27 20.48 26.61
CA ILE A 162 -6.52 19.28 27.01
C ILE A 162 -5.64 19.58 28.23
N LYS A 163 -4.94 20.72 28.25
CA LYS A 163 -4.10 21.10 29.39
C LYS A 163 -4.94 21.25 30.68
N ARG A 164 -6.08 21.93 30.64
CA ARG A 164 -6.93 22.09 31.83
C ARG A 164 -7.49 20.76 32.32
N LEU A 165 -7.94 19.89 31.41
CA LEU A 165 -8.40 18.53 31.76
C LEU A 165 -7.28 17.67 32.36
N LEU A 166 -6.04 17.82 31.86
CA LEU A 166 -4.84 17.18 32.42
C LEU A 166 -4.49 17.73 33.80
N ASP A 167 -4.56 19.05 34.00
CA ASP A 167 -4.30 19.71 35.28
C ASP A 167 -5.35 19.27 36.33
N LYS A 168 -6.61 19.05 35.91
CA LYS A 168 -7.68 18.41 36.71
C LYS A 168 -7.52 16.89 36.85
N GLN A 169 -6.50 16.30 36.22
CA GLN A 169 -6.20 14.86 36.19
C GLN A 169 -7.33 13.98 35.62
N LEU A 170 -8.29 14.55 34.90
CA LEU A 170 -9.47 13.85 34.36
C LEU A 170 -9.16 13.02 33.11
N ILE A 171 -8.04 13.31 32.48
CA ILE A 171 -7.58 12.62 31.28
C ILE A 171 -6.13 12.20 31.45
N THR A 172 -5.72 11.23 30.65
CA THR A 172 -4.33 10.85 30.43
C THR A 172 -4.01 11.01 28.95
N VAL A 173 -2.75 11.32 28.67
CA VAL A 173 -2.26 11.48 27.30
C VAL A 173 -1.26 10.37 27.03
N GLN A 174 -1.48 9.66 25.92
CA GLN A 174 -0.62 8.57 25.45
C GLN A 174 -0.33 8.74 23.96
N GLU A 175 0.64 7.99 23.46
CA GLU A 175 1.05 7.99 22.07
C GLU A 175 0.67 6.64 21.47
N GLU A 176 -0.18 6.63 20.44
CA GLU A 176 -0.67 5.41 19.79
C GLU A 176 -0.32 5.42 18.29
N LEU A 177 0.07 4.26 17.75
CA LEU A 177 0.36 4.10 16.32
C LEU A 177 -0.90 3.66 15.58
N TYR A 178 -1.31 4.44 14.59
CA TYR A 178 -2.43 4.11 13.72
C TYR A 178 -1.95 3.68 12.33
N GLU A 179 -2.44 2.55 11.81
CA GLU A 179 -2.19 2.18 10.42
C GLU A 179 -2.95 3.10 9.45
N LYS A 180 -2.20 3.78 8.58
CA LYS A 180 -2.75 4.71 7.58
C LYS A 180 -3.17 4.03 6.27
N TYR A 181 -2.93 2.72 6.13
CA TYR A 181 -3.35 1.92 4.98
C TYR A 181 -4.45 0.95 5.40
N THR A 182 -5.55 0.94 4.64
CA THR A 182 -6.60 -0.08 4.77
C THR A 182 -6.80 -0.78 3.43
N PRO A 183 -6.62 -2.12 3.37
CA PRO A 183 -6.81 -2.86 2.13
C PRO A 183 -8.28 -2.76 1.70
N LYS A 184 -8.51 -2.58 0.40
CA LYS A 184 -9.88 -2.60 -0.14
C LYS A 184 -10.34 -4.04 -0.23
N LEU A 185 -11.11 -4.47 0.76
CA LEU A 185 -11.76 -5.76 0.77
C LEU A 185 -13.05 -5.70 -0.05
N VAL A 186 -13.10 -6.51 -1.11
CA VAL A 186 -14.31 -6.66 -1.92
C VAL A 186 -15.01 -7.95 -1.52
N ARG A 187 -16.33 -7.86 -1.36
CA ARG A 187 -17.18 -8.96 -0.91
C ARG A 187 -17.48 -9.92 -2.05
N TYR A 188 -17.09 -11.17 -1.87
CA TYR A 188 -17.33 -12.28 -2.79
C TYR A 188 -18.25 -13.31 -2.14
N VAL A 189 -18.81 -14.16 -2.99
CA VAL A 189 -19.67 -15.25 -2.57
C VAL A 189 -19.39 -16.49 -3.39
N LYS A 190 -19.47 -17.64 -2.75
CA LYS A 190 -19.43 -18.96 -3.37
C LYS A 190 -20.51 -19.83 -2.76
N LEU A 191 -20.83 -20.92 -3.45
CA LEU A 191 -21.71 -21.93 -2.89
C LEU A 191 -20.99 -22.65 -1.74
N HIS A 192 -21.68 -22.89 -0.63
CA HIS A 192 -21.12 -23.62 0.48
C HIS A 192 -20.71 -25.04 0.05
N VAL A 193 -19.64 -25.58 0.64
CA VAL A 193 -19.02 -26.85 0.20
C VAL A 193 -20.02 -28.01 0.15
N GLU A 194 -21.00 -28.04 1.05
CA GLU A 194 -22.04 -29.07 1.15
C GLU A 194 -22.96 -29.14 -0.08
N TYR A 195 -23.13 -28.04 -0.81
CA TYR A 195 -24.01 -27.96 -1.98
C TYR A 195 -23.26 -28.00 -3.32
N THR A 196 -21.94 -28.20 -3.31
CA THR A 196 -21.13 -28.21 -4.54
C THR A 196 -21.29 -29.46 -5.40
N GLY A 197 -21.79 -30.57 -4.82
CA GLY A 197 -22.08 -31.81 -5.56
C GLY A 197 -23.40 -31.73 -6.33
N GLU A 198 -23.48 -32.43 -7.48
CA GLU A 198 -24.63 -32.39 -8.38
C GLU A 198 -25.95 -32.81 -7.70
N GLU A 199 -25.95 -33.91 -6.94
CA GLU A 199 -27.13 -34.36 -6.19
C GLU A 199 -27.56 -33.39 -5.07
N ALA A 200 -26.58 -32.80 -4.37
CA ALA A 200 -26.84 -31.86 -3.28
C ALA A 200 -27.38 -30.52 -3.80
N LEU A 201 -26.84 -30.04 -4.93
CA LEU A 201 -27.34 -28.87 -5.62
C LEU A 201 -28.77 -29.09 -6.13
N GLN A 202 -29.07 -30.26 -6.67
CA GLN A 202 -30.42 -30.56 -7.15
C GLN A 202 -31.45 -30.57 -6.00
N LYS A 203 -31.13 -31.21 -4.87
CA LYS A 203 -31.97 -31.17 -3.66
C LYS A 203 -32.17 -29.73 -3.16
N LEU A 204 -31.11 -28.92 -3.14
CA LEU A 204 -31.20 -27.51 -2.76
C LEU A 204 -32.14 -26.73 -3.70
N LEU A 205 -32.07 -26.96 -5.02
CA LEU A 205 -32.94 -26.30 -5.98
C LEU A 205 -34.41 -26.70 -5.81
N ASP A 206 -34.70 -27.94 -5.42
CA ASP A 206 -36.05 -28.42 -5.12
C ASP A 206 -36.58 -27.80 -3.82
N GLU A 207 -35.75 -27.71 -2.77
CA GLU A 207 -36.11 -27.03 -1.51
C GLU A 207 -36.40 -25.53 -1.70
N LEU A 208 -35.73 -24.89 -2.66
CA LEU A 208 -35.93 -23.49 -3.00
C LEU A 208 -37.08 -23.23 -3.98
N ASP A 209 -37.88 -24.23 -4.37
CA ASP A 209 -39.04 -24.04 -5.27
C ASP A 209 -40.05 -23.01 -4.74
N ARG A 210 -40.21 -22.96 -3.42
CA ARG A 210 -41.11 -22.00 -2.74
C ARG A 210 -40.48 -20.61 -2.57
N ALA A 211 -39.20 -20.45 -2.93
CA ALA A 211 -38.43 -19.22 -2.83
C ALA A 211 -37.80 -18.88 -4.20
N PRO A 212 -38.61 -18.51 -5.21
CA PRO A 212 -38.17 -18.40 -6.60
C PRO A 212 -36.99 -17.43 -6.79
N LYS A 213 -36.96 -16.33 -6.03
CA LYS A 213 -35.86 -15.37 -6.07
C LYS A 213 -34.56 -15.89 -5.47
N GLN A 214 -34.63 -16.75 -4.44
CA GLN A 214 -33.45 -17.42 -3.89
C GLN A 214 -32.93 -18.47 -4.87
N LYS A 215 -33.83 -19.25 -5.48
CA LYS A 215 -33.50 -20.22 -6.54
C LYS A 215 -32.81 -19.55 -7.74
N GLU A 216 -33.33 -18.41 -8.20
CA GLU A 216 -32.74 -17.61 -9.29
C GLU A 216 -31.32 -17.14 -8.99
N VAL A 217 -31.03 -16.71 -7.74
CA VAL A 217 -29.68 -16.34 -7.32
C VAL A 217 -28.72 -17.52 -7.43
N ILE A 218 -29.12 -18.72 -6.97
CA ILE A 218 -28.28 -19.92 -7.02
C ILE A 218 -27.99 -20.33 -8.47
N LEU A 219 -29.01 -20.36 -9.33
CA LEU A 219 -28.85 -20.66 -10.76
C LEU A 219 -27.95 -19.63 -11.46
N THR A 220 -28.10 -18.35 -11.12
CA THR A 220 -27.25 -17.28 -11.65
C THR A 220 -25.79 -17.47 -11.22
N LEU A 221 -25.57 -17.76 -9.93
CA LEU A 221 -24.23 -18.02 -9.40
C LEU A 221 -23.58 -19.23 -10.10
N PHE A 222 -24.34 -20.31 -10.29
CA PHE A 222 -23.86 -21.51 -10.97
C PHE A 222 -23.49 -21.23 -12.42
N SER A 223 -24.33 -20.50 -13.18
CA SER A 223 -24.03 -20.16 -14.58
C SER A 223 -22.80 -19.24 -14.73
N ILE A 224 -22.62 -18.28 -13.82
CA ILE A 224 -21.43 -17.41 -13.78
C ILE A 224 -20.17 -18.26 -13.46
N SER A 225 -20.28 -19.18 -12.51
CA SER A 225 -19.16 -20.03 -12.09
C SER A 225 -18.79 -21.10 -13.14
N ALA A 226 -19.76 -21.55 -13.93
CA ALA A 226 -19.54 -22.48 -15.04
C ALA A 226 -18.89 -21.77 -16.24
N SER A 227 -19.23 -20.50 -16.48
CA SER A 227 -18.66 -19.71 -17.58
C SER A 227 -17.29 -19.10 -17.24
N THR A 228 -17.00 -18.88 -15.96
CA THR A 228 -15.73 -18.27 -15.52
C THR A 228 -15.19 -18.95 -14.27
N LYS A 229 -13.89 -19.28 -14.25
CA LYS A 229 -13.21 -19.75 -13.04
C LYS A 229 -12.87 -18.60 -12.05
N LYS A 230 -13.42 -17.41 -12.27
CA LYS A 230 -13.10 -16.23 -11.45
C LYS A 230 -14.04 -16.17 -10.25
N PRO A 231 -13.57 -15.70 -9.08
CA PRO A 231 -14.42 -15.40 -7.94
C PRO A 231 -15.60 -14.48 -8.31
N VAL A 232 -16.79 -14.73 -7.76
CA VAL A 232 -18.01 -13.97 -8.07
C VAL A 232 -18.28 -12.90 -7.02
N LYS A 233 -18.24 -11.62 -7.42
CA LYS A 233 -18.55 -10.48 -6.54
C LYS A 233 -20.04 -10.50 -6.16
N VAL A 234 -20.35 -10.18 -4.89
CA VAL A 234 -21.74 -10.08 -4.44
C VAL A 234 -22.52 -9.01 -5.22
N SER A 235 -21.88 -7.88 -5.55
CA SER A 235 -22.50 -6.83 -6.35
C SER A 235 -22.84 -7.30 -7.77
N TYR A 236 -21.95 -8.06 -8.41
CA TYR A 236 -22.17 -8.62 -9.74
C TYR A 236 -23.26 -9.69 -9.74
N LEU A 237 -23.27 -10.56 -8.72
CA LEU A 237 -24.34 -11.55 -8.56
C LEU A 237 -25.70 -10.87 -8.38
N SER A 238 -25.78 -9.89 -7.48
CA SER A 238 -27.01 -9.11 -7.22
C SER A 238 -27.55 -8.43 -8.47
N GLU A 239 -26.68 -7.84 -9.28
CA GLU A 239 -27.03 -7.21 -10.55
C GLU A 239 -27.54 -8.24 -11.57
N LYS A 240 -26.81 -9.34 -11.76
CA LYS A 240 -27.16 -10.37 -12.76
C LYS A 240 -28.41 -11.16 -12.40
N SER A 241 -28.63 -11.43 -11.12
CA SER A 241 -29.81 -12.15 -10.64
C SER A 241 -30.98 -11.22 -10.34
N GLN A 242 -30.82 -9.89 -10.52
CA GLN A 242 -31.78 -8.86 -10.13
C GLN A 242 -32.32 -9.05 -8.70
N ALA A 243 -31.48 -9.53 -7.78
CA ALA A 243 -31.85 -9.84 -6.41
C ALA A 243 -31.33 -8.75 -5.48
N SER A 244 -32.13 -8.39 -4.46
CA SER A 244 -31.71 -7.46 -3.43
C SER A 244 -30.62 -8.06 -2.53
N SER A 245 -29.84 -7.20 -1.89
CA SER A 245 -28.80 -7.61 -0.92
C SER A 245 -29.37 -8.44 0.24
N ALA A 246 -30.63 -8.23 0.62
CA ALA A 246 -31.32 -8.99 1.65
C ALA A 246 -31.55 -10.45 1.25
N ILE A 247 -31.81 -10.74 -0.03
CA ILE A 247 -32.01 -12.11 -0.52
C ILE A 247 -30.70 -12.90 -0.46
N ILE A 248 -29.61 -12.27 -0.89
CA ILE A 248 -28.27 -12.87 -0.81
C ILE A 248 -27.87 -13.08 0.65
N LYS A 249 -28.14 -12.09 1.52
CA LYS A 249 -27.89 -12.24 2.96
C LYS A 249 -28.68 -13.41 3.55
N ALA A 250 -29.97 -13.57 3.22
CA ALA A 250 -30.77 -14.69 3.71
C ALA A 250 -30.22 -16.06 3.25
N LEU A 251 -29.62 -16.14 2.07
CA LEU A 251 -28.95 -17.37 1.61
C LEU A 251 -27.64 -17.64 2.37
N ILE A 252 -26.92 -16.59 2.78
CA ILE A 252 -25.73 -16.69 3.62
C ILE A 252 -26.11 -17.11 5.05
N ASP A 253 -27.13 -16.46 5.64
CA ASP A 253 -27.63 -16.76 6.98
C ASP A 253 -28.16 -18.21 7.08
N LYS A 254 -28.64 -18.78 5.97
CA LYS A 254 -29.06 -20.19 5.84
C LYS A 254 -27.90 -21.18 5.64
N GLY A 255 -26.66 -20.72 5.53
CA GLY A 255 -25.50 -21.56 5.25
C GLY A 255 -25.43 -22.11 3.81
N ILE A 256 -26.28 -21.62 2.91
CA ILE A 256 -26.29 -22.05 1.49
C ILE A 256 -25.14 -21.39 0.73
N LEU A 257 -24.92 -20.10 1.00
CA LEU A 257 -23.83 -19.32 0.43
C LEU A 257 -22.78 -19.00 1.50
N GLU A 258 -21.52 -19.07 1.13
CA GLU A 258 -20.40 -18.64 1.96
C GLU A 258 -19.87 -17.32 1.42
N GLU A 259 -19.84 -16.29 2.27
CA GLU A 259 -19.20 -15.03 1.93
C GLU A 259 -17.74 -15.02 2.37
N TYR A 260 -16.91 -14.36 1.56
CA TYR A 260 -15.51 -14.17 1.85
C TYR A 260 -15.05 -12.86 1.21
N TYR A 261 -13.92 -12.36 1.66
CA TYR A 261 -13.38 -11.08 1.22
C TYR A 261 -12.07 -11.31 0.48
N ILE A 262 -11.96 -10.74 -0.72
CA ILE A 262 -10.70 -10.71 -1.47
C ILE A 262 -10.24 -9.26 -1.52
N GLN A 263 -8.98 -9.03 -1.15
CA GLN A 263 -8.33 -7.74 -1.36
C GLN A 263 -8.23 -7.45 -2.86
N GLN A 264 -8.79 -6.32 -3.29
CA GLN A 264 -8.61 -5.81 -4.64
C GLN A 264 -7.85 -4.50 -4.61
N ASP A 265 -6.93 -4.36 -5.56
CA ASP A 265 -6.30 -3.08 -5.83
C ASP A 265 -7.34 -2.05 -6.28
N ARG A 266 -7.16 -0.81 -5.88
CA ARG A 266 -7.89 0.38 -6.34
C ARG A 266 -7.42 0.81 -7.72
N VAL A 267 -6.18 0.48 -8.08
CA VAL A 267 -5.62 0.71 -9.41
C VAL A 267 -6.30 -0.20 -10.43
N ASP A 268 -6.88 0.40 -11.48
CA ASP A 268 -7.52 -0.35 -12.56
C ASP A 268 -6.47 -0.84 -13.56
N TYR A 269 -6.30 -2.16 -13.59
CA TYR A 269 -5.40 -2.87 -14.50
C TYR A 269 -6.13 -3.37 -15.77
N GLY A 270 -7.39 -2.97 -15.96
CA GLY A 270 -8.31 -3.47 -16.99
C GLY A 270 -7.99 -3.03 -18.43
N GLY A 271 -6.77 -3.25 -18.90
CA GLY A 271 -6.43 -3.21 -20.32
C GLY A 271 -6.37 -4.62 -20.88
N LEU A 272 -7.28 -5.00 -21.79
CA LEU A 272 -6.98 -6.11 -22.70
C LEU A 272 -5.89 -5.60 -23.66
N ALA A 273 -4.73 -6.23 -23.64
CA ALA A 273 -3.69 -5.97 -24.65
C ALA A 273 -4.32 -6.18 -26.03
N LYS A 274 -4.59 -5.07 -26.73
CA LYS A 274 -4.99 -5.13 -28.13
C LYS A 274 -3.68 -5.05 -28.90
N THR A 275 -3.28 -6.15 -29.51
CA THR A 275 -2.19 -6.20 -30.48
C THR A 275 -2.49 -5.20 -31.59
N ARG A 276 -1.99 -3.97 -31.42
CA ARG A 276 -1.76 -3.06 -32.53
C ARG A 276 -0.35 -3.36 -32.98
N ASP A 277 -0.23 -4.38 -33.82
CA ASP A 277 1.02 -4.71 -34.47
C ASP A 277 1.33 -3.57 -35.45
N LYS A 278 1.93 -2.50 -34.93
CA LYS A 278 2.43 -1.40 -35.73
C LYS A 278 3.86 -1.75 -36.11
N SER A 279 4.08 -2.01 -37.39
CA SER A 279 5.43 -2.13 -37.90
C SER A 279 6.16 -0.79 -37.72
N LEU A 280 7.43 -0.88 -37.31
CA LEU A 280 8.32 0.27 -37.33
C LEU A 280 8.61 0.67 -38.78
N ASN A 281 8.83 1.95 -39.01
CA ASN A 281 9.41 2.38 -40.30
C ASN A 281 10.92 2.17 -40.31
N THR A 282 11.55 2.28 -41.48
CA THR A 282 12.99 2.05 -41.66
C THR A 282 13.86 2.91 -40.75
N HIS A 283 13.48 4.16 -40.48
CA HIS A 283 14.24 5.04 -39.58
C HIS A 283 14.13 4.60 -38.12
N GLN A 284 12.95 4.12 -37.69
CA GLN A 284 12.71 3.60 -36.35
C GLN A 284 13.41 2.25 -36.14
N GLU A 285 13.41 1.37 -37.15
CA GLU A 285 14.17 0.11 -37.12
C GLU A 285 15.67 0.37 -37.00
N GLN A 286 16.20 1.29 -37.80
CA GLN A 286 17.60 1.68 -37.71
C GLN A 286 17.92 2.28 -36.34
N ALA A 287 17.06 3.14 -35.80
CA ALA A 287 17.24 3.71 -34.47
C ALA A 287 17.21 2.62 -33.37
N LEU A 288 16.29 1.66 -33.46
CA LEU A 288 16.21 0.53 -32.53
C LEU A 288 17.48 -0.31 -32.55
N ASN A 289 17.97 -0.67 -33.74
CA ASN A 289 19.21 -1.44 -33.88
C ASN A 289 20.41 -0.68 -33.31
N ASN A 290 20.54 0.61 -33.63
CA ASN A 290 21.63 1.43 -33.09
C ASN A 290 21.58 1.54 -31.55
N ILE A 291 20.38 1.59 -30.95
CA ILE A 291 20.23 1.59 -29.49
C ILE A 291 20.69 0.27 -28.89
N ASN A 292 20.30 -0.86 -29.51
CA ASN A 292 20.73 -2.18 -29.07
C ASN A 292 22.26 -2.35 -29.17
N ASP A 293 22.86 -1.94 -30.29
CA ASP A 293 24.31 -1.95 -30.49
C ASP A 293 25.03 -1.03 -29.49
N ALA A 294 24.42 0.09 -29.11
CA ALA A 294 24.96 0.98 -28.10
C ALA A 294 24.94 0.34 -26.71
N PHE A 295 23.87 -0.39 -26.35
CA PHE A 295 23.77 -1.09 -25.08
C PHE A 295 24.79 -2.22 -24.88
N GLU A 296 25.39 -2.72 -25.96
CA GLU A 296 26.52 -3.66 -25.86
C GLU A 296 27.81 -2.99 -25.34
N LYS A 297 27.91 -1.65 -25.47
CA LYS A 297 29.13 -0.87 -25.15
C LYS A 297 28.95 0.08 -23.98
N GLU A 298 27.78 0.69 -23.87
CA GLU A 298 27.44 1.72 -22.89
C GLU A 298 26.10 1.43 -22.22
N GLN A 299 25.84 2.03 -21.06
CA GLN A 299 24.57 1.86 -20.34
C GLN A 299 23.48 2.86 -20.74
N VAL A 300 23.82 3.86 -21.56
CA VAL A 300 22.94 4.99 -21.88
C VAL A 300 22.93 5.24 -23.38
N ALA A 301 21.75 5.41 -23.96
CA ALA A 301 21.56 5.77 -25.36
C ALA A 301 20.61 6.98 -25.47
N LEU A 302 20.94 7.93 -26.36
CA LEU A 302 20.10 9.10 -26.64
C LEU A 302 19.27 8.88 -27.91
N LEU A 303 17.95 8.79 -27.76
CA LEU A 303 17.03 8.80 -28.90
C LEU A 303 16.55 10.23 -29.19
N HIS A 304 17.19 10.89 -30.15
CA HIS A 304 16.78 12.22 -30.59
C HIS A 304 15.73 12.16 -31.70
N GLY A 305 14.59 12.83 -31.51
CA GLY A 305 13.55 12.94 -32.53
C GLY A 305 12.50 13.98 -32.17
N VAL A 306 12.01 14.71 -33.17
CA VAL A 306 10.93 15.69 -33.01
C VAL A 306 9.66 15.04 -32.45
N THR A 307 8.74 15.85 -31.92
CA THR A 307 7.41 15.36 -31.55
C THR A 307 6.72 14.70 -32.75
N SER A 308 5.91 13.68 -32.48
CA SER A 308 5.20 12.90 -33.52
C SER A 308 6.08 12.11 -34.51
N SER A 309 7.41 12.06 -34.34
CA SER A 309 8.31 11.15 -35.11
C SER A 309 8.12 9.66 -34.75
N GLY A 310 7.34 9.37 -33.71
CA GLY A 310 7.02 8.01 -33.29
C GLY A 310 8.04 7.38 -32.33
N LYS A 311 8.81 8.17 -31.57
CA LYS A 311 9.72 7.68 -30.50
C LYS A 311 9.07 6.63 -29.60
N THR A 312 7.80 6.85 -29.23
CA THR A 312 7.04 5.92 -28.40
C THR A 312 6.93 4.51 -28.98
N GLU A 313 6.90 4.34 -30.30
CA GLU A 313 6.85 2.99 -30.91
C GLU A 313 8.21 2.27 -30.76
N VAL A 314 9.33 3.01 -30.79
CA VAL A 314 10.66 2.46 -30.47
C VAL A 314 10.72 2.05 -29.00
N TYR A 315 10.21 2.89 -28.10
CA TYR A 315 10.10 2.55 -26.67
C TYR A 315 9.30 1.27 -26.43
N VAL A 316 8.16 1.11 -27.11
CA VAL A 316 7.34 -0.11 -27.02
C VAL A 316 8.16 -1.35 -27.41
N LYS A 317 8.94 -1.30 -28.49
CA LYS A 317 9.78 -2.44 -28.91
C LYS A 317 10.91 -2.76 -27.92
N LEU A 318 11.52 -1.74 -27.31
CA LEU A 318 12.50 -1.93 -26.24
C LEU A 318 11.87 -2.54 -24.99
N ILE A 319 10.66 -2.10 -24.62
CA ILE A 319 9.89 -2.66 -23.50
C ILE A 319 9.53 -4.12 -23.78
N GLU A 320 9.06 -4.46 -24.99
CA GLU A 320 8.74 -5.83 -25.39
C GLU A 320 9.95 -6.77 -25.21
N ASP A 321 11.15 -6.35 -25.64
CA ASP A 321 12.37 -7.13 -25.47
C ASP A 321 12.78 -7.28 -24.00
N ALA A 322 12.69 -6.21 -23.20
CA ALA A 322 12.96 -6.27 -21.77
C ALA A 322 12.02 -7.25 -21.04
N LEU A 323 10.71 -7.17 -21.32
CA LEU A 323 9.71 -8.08 -20.76
C LEU A 323 9.92 -9.52 -21.21
N ALA A 324 10.30 -9.75 -22.47
CA ALA A 324 10.59 -11.09 -22.99
C ALA A 324 11.77 -11.76 -22.26
N LYS A 325 12.69 -10.95 -21.72
CA LYS A 325 13.81 -11.38 -20.86
C LYS A 325 13.44 -11.51 -19.37
N GLY A 326 12.17 -11.32 -19.03
CA GLY A 326 11.67 -11.35 -17.65
C GLY A 326 12.07 -10.14 -16.81
N LYS A 327 12.51 -9.04 -17.45
CA LYS A 327 12.97 -7.83 -16.77
C LYS A 327 11.83 -6.85 -16.56
N GLN A 328 11.92 -6.06 -15.50
CA GLN A 328 11.04 -4.92 -15.25
C GLN A 328 11.51 -3.68 -16.00
N VAL A 329 10.56 -2.78 -16.27
CA VAL A 329 10.83 -1.50 -16.94
C VAL A 329 10.34 -0.33 -16.11
N LEU A 330 11.17 0.71 -16.01
CA LEU A 330 10.78 2.01 -15.50
C LEU A 330 10.68 3.00 -16.66
N TYR A 331 9.50 3.58 -16.87
CA TYR A 331 9.28 4.65 -17.83
C TYR A 331 8.95 5.95 -17.08
N LEU A 332 9.95 6.82 -17.00
CA LEU A 332 9.89 8.14 -16.38
C LEU A 332 9.39 9.20 -17.37
N LEU A 333 8.45 10.01 -16.89
CA LEU A 333 7.87 11.14 -17.60
C LEU A 333 7.82 12.36 -16.67
N PRO A 334 7.80 13.59 -17.23
CA PRO A 334 7.36 14.76 -16.50
C PRO A 334 5.97 14.53 -15.90
N GLU A 335 5.75 15.01 -14.69
CA GLU A 335 4.48 14.80 -13.97
C GLU A 335 3.26 15.32 -14.75
N ILE A 336 3.45 16.38 -15.53
CA ILE A 336 2.42 16.97 -16.40
C ILE A 336 2.12 16.13 -17.66
N ALA A 337 3.06 15.27 -18.07
CA ALA A 337 2.97 14.44 -19.28
C ALA A 337 2.32 13.07 -19.02
N LEU A 338 2.16 12.70 -17.75
CA LEU A 338 1.50 11.46 -17.32
C LEU A 338 -0.02 11.59 -17.46
N THR A 339 -0.45 11.69 -18.71
CA THR A 339 -1.86 11.81 -19.10
C THR A 339 -2.52 10.44 -19.17
N THR A 340 -3.84 10.40 -18.93
CA THR A 340 -4.66 9.20 -19.10
C THR A 340 -4.55 8.62 -20.50
N GLN A 341 -4.33 9.45 -21.52
CA GLN A 341 -4.15 8.99 -22.90
C GLN A 341 -2.89 8.14 -23.08
N LEU A 342 -1.77 8.55 -22.49
CA LEU A 342 -0.51 7.79 -22.58
C LEU A 342 -0.59 6.49 -21.77
N VAL A 343 -1.17 6.55 -20.57
CA VAL A 343 -1.45 5.37 -19.73
C VAL A 343 -2.29 4.36 -20.50
N ASN A 344 -3.45 4.79 -21.01
CA ASN A 344 -4.36 3.93 -21.77
C ASN A 344 -3.70 3.38 -23.04
N ARG A 345 -2.81 4.16 -23.68
CA ARG A 345 -2.05 3.69 -24.84
C ARG A 345 -1.12 2.55 -24.45
N LEU A 346 -0.32 2.69 -23.40
CA LEU A 346 0.60 1.62 -22.97
C LEU A 346 -0.15 0.40 -22.40
N GLN A 347 -1.23 0.61 -21.64
CA GLN A 347 -2.13 -0.47 -21.24
C GLN A 347 -2.75 -1.17 -22.46
N GLY A 348 -2.94 -0.46 -23.57
CA GLY A 348 -3.35 -1.06 -24.84
C GLY A 348 -2.33 -2.05 -25.40
N TYR A 349 -1.02 -1.83 -25.20
CA TYR A 349 0.04 -2.74 -25.64
C TYR A 349 0.30 -3.87 -24.64
N PHE A 350 0.42 -3.54 -23.35
CA PHE A 350 0.95 -4.44 -22.33
C PHE A 350 -0.09 -4.94 -21.32
N GLY A 351 -1.33 -4.44 -21.43
CA GLY A 351 -2.45 -4.85 -20.59
C GLY A 351 -2.24 -4.54 -19.11
N GLU A 352 -2.53 -5.53 -18.28
CA GLU A 352 -2.45 -5.43 -16.82
C GLU A 352 -1.02 -5.27 -16.29
N GLN A 353 0.02 -5.48 -17.11
CA GLN A 353 1.42 -5.38 -16.69
C GLN A 353 1.89 -3.95 -16.38
N VAL A 354 1.11 -2.94 -16.76
CA VAL A 354 1.42 -1.52 -16.57
C VAL A 354 0.81 -1.03 -15.26
N SER A 355 1.69 -0.60 -14.36
CA SER A 355 1.34 0.15 -13.15
C SER A 355 1.74 1.61 -13.28
N VAL A 356 0.97 2.50 -12.66
CA VAL A 356 1.24 3.95 -12.67
C VAL A 356 1.63 4.41 -11.26
N TYR A 357 2.65 5.26 -11.14
CA TYR A 357 3.12 5.75 -9.83
C TYR A 357 3.52 7.23 -9.86
N HIS A 358 2.71 8.09 -9.23
CA HIS A 358 3.01 9.52 -9.07
C HIS A 358 2.22 10.15 -7.89
N SER A 359 2.49 11.43 -7.64
CA SER A 359 1.94 12.24 -6.53
C SER A 359 0.41 12.33 -6.46
N ARG A 360 -0.30 12.24 -7.59
CA ARG A 360 -1.77 12.36 -7.64
C ARG A 360 -2.47 11.05 -7.31
N TYR A 361 -1.75 9.94 -7.23
CA TYR A 361 -2.29 8.67 -6.74
C TYR A 361 -2.44 8.76 -5.22
N SER A 362 -3.56 8.24 -4.72
CA SER A 362 -3.83 8.14 -3.30
C SER A 362 -2.73 7.34 -2.59
N VAL A 363 -2.61 7.56 -1.28
CA VAL A 363 -1.64 6.82 -0.45
C VAL A 363 -1.87 5.31 -0.58
N ASN A 364 -3.13 4.87 -0.60
CA ASN A 364 -3.50 3.47 -0.74
C ASN A 364 -3.06 2.88 -2.08
N GLU A 365 -3.29 3.59 -3.20
CA GLU A 365 -2.87 3.11 -4.52
C GLU A 365 -1.34 3.03 -4.64
N ARG A 366 -0.61 4.00 -4.04
CA ARG A 366 0.86 3.94 -3.99
C ARG A 366 1.37 2.74 -3.19
N VAL A 367 0.72 2.40 -2.08
CA VAL A 367 1.02 1.20 -1.29
C VAL A 367 0.72 -0.08 -2.08
N GLU A 368 -0.39 -0.14 -2.80
CA GLU A 368 -0.77 -1.30 -3.63
C GLU A 368 0.26 -1.55 -4.75
N VAL A 369 0.70 -0.49 -5.45
CA VAL A 369 1.78 -0.61 -6.46
C VAL A 369 3.09 -1.08 -5.81
N TRP A 370 3.44 -0.53 -4.64
CA TRP A 370 4.63 -0.93 -3.90
C TRP A 370 4.61 -2.42 -3.55
N TYR A 371 3.50 -2.93 -3.02
CA TYR A 371 3.34 -4.35 -2.70
C TYR A 371 3.31 -5.24 -3.94
N ASN A 372 2.66 -4.80 -5.02
CA ASN A 372 2.68 -5.52 -6.29
C ASN A 372 4.12 -5.71 -6.79
N MET A 373 4.99 -4.70 -6.64
CA MET A 373 6.40 -4.82 -6.99
C MET A 373 7.19 -5.70 -6.02
N LEU A 374 7.01 -5.53 -4.70
CA LEU A 374 7.67 -6.39 -3.70
C LEU A 374 7.37 -7.87 -3.92
N ASN A 375 6.12 -8.19 -4.25
CA ASN A 375 5.65 -9.55 -4.49
C ASN A 375 5.88 -10.04 -5.92
N GLN A 376 6.59 -9.28 -6.76
CA GLN A 376 6.87 -9.61 -8.17
C GLN A 376 5.60 -9.95 -8.97
N SER A 377 4.51 -9.25 -8.68
CA SER A 377 3.23 -9.38 -9.36
C SER A 377 3.37 -9.08 -10.85
N THR A 378 2.73 -9.87 -11.69
CA THR A 378 2.66 -9.61 -13.14
C THR A 378 2.03 -8.26 -13.46
N LYS A 379 1.30 -7.65 -12.52
CA LYS A 379 0.65 -6.34 -12.68
C LYS A 379 1.60 -5.12 -12.64
N ALA A 380 2.84 -5.33 -12.20
CA ALA A 380 3.81 -4.26 -11.95
C ALA A 380 5.16 -4.56 -12.61
N GLN A 381 5.11 -4.97 -13.88
CA GLN A 381 6.32 -5.22 -14.68
C GLN A 381 6.79 -3.95 -15.41
N ILE A 382 5.86 -3.08 -15.80
CA ILE A 382 6.16 -1.75 -16.35
C ILE A 382 5.63 -0.70 -15.39
N ILE A 383 6.50 0.17 -14.89
CA ILE A 383 6.11 1.33 -14.09
C ILE A 383 6.15 2.57 -14.95
N LEU A 384 4.98 3.16 -15.20
CA LEU A 384 4.86 4.51 -15.72
C LEU A 384 4.83 5.50 -14.55
N GLY A 385 5.86 6.33 -14.40
CA GLY A 385 5.98 7.16 -13.20
C GLY A 385 6.61 8.52 -13.43
N ALA A 386 6.45 9.37 -12.42
CA ALA A 386 7.20 10.61 -12.29
C ALA A 386 8.47 10.36 -11.45
N ARG A 387 9.23 11.42 -11.14
CA ARG A 387 10.48 11.34 -10.36
C ARG A 387 10.47 10.44 -9.12
N SER A 388 9.34 10.29 -8.41
CA SER A 388 9.25 9.46 -7.20
C SER A 388 9.30 7.96 -7.47
N SER A 389 9.04 7.50 -8.70
CA SER A 389 9.05 6.06 -9.02
C SER A 389 10.47 5.46 -9.05
N VAL A 390 11.52 6.29 -9.07
CA VAL A 390 12.91 5.83 -8.94
C VAL A 390 13.17 5.10 -7.62
N PHE A 391 12.34 5.35 -6.60
CA PHE A 391 12.46 4.75 -5.29
C PHE A 391 11.73 3.41 -5.16
N LEU A 392 11.04 2.94 -6.20
CA LEU A 392 10.25 1.72 -6.11
C LEU A 392 11.12 0.45 -5.97
N PRO A 393 10.59 -0.61 -5.34
CA PRO A 393 11.33 -1.84 -5.07
C PRO A 393 11.42 -2.73 -6.30
N PHE A 394 12.21 -2.33 -7.30
CA PHE A 394 12.52 -3.19 -8.45
C PHE A 394 13.40 -4.36 -8.01
N HIS A 395 13.09 -5.55 -8.52
CA HIS A 395 13.88 -6.78 -8.30
C HIS A 395 14.83 -7.05 -9.46
N ASP A 396 14.35 -6.89 -10.69
CA ASP A 396 15.13 -7.16 -11.90
C ASP A 396 14.89 -6.10 -12.99
N LEU A 397 15.28 -4.86 -12.69
CA LEU A 397 15.14 -3.72 -13.59
C LEU A 397 16.08 -3.86 -14.79
N GLY A 398 15.54 -4.02 -15.99
CA GLY A 398 16.32 -4.18 -17.23
C GLY A 398 16.34 -2.98 -18.16
N LEU A 399 15.39 -2.05 -18.00
CA LEU A 399 15.29 -0.88 -18.85
C LEU A 399 14.75 0.33 -18.08
N ILE A 400 15.39 1.49 -18.28
CA ILE A 400 14.89 2.78 -17.84
C ILE A 400 14.74 3.67 -19.06
N ILE A 401 13.54 4.21 -19.26
CA ILE A 401 13.24 5.21 -20.29
C ILE A 401 12.96 6.52 -19.58
N VAL A 402 13.60 7.60 -20.05
CA VAL A 402 13.35 8.96 -19.59
C VAL A 402 12.95 9.78 -20.82
N ASP A 403 11.67 10.15 -20.92
CA ASP A 403 11.10 10.96 -22.03
C ASP A 403 10.65 12.33 -21.54
#